data_AF-A0A9X2YSR5-F1
#
_entry.id   AF-A0A9X2YSR5-F1
#
_cell.length_a   1.000
_cell.length_b   1.000
_cell.length_c   1.000
_cell.angle_alpha   90.00
_cell.angle_beta   90.00
_cell.angle_gamma   90.00
#
_symmetry.space_group_name_H-M   'P 1'
#
loop_
_entity.id
_entity.type
_entity.pdbx_description
1 polymer ?
#
loop_
_entity_poly.entity_id
_entity_poly.type
_entity_poly.pdbx_seq_one_letter_code
_entity_poly.pdbx_strand_id
1 'polypeptide(L)'
;MAKPAHIREFLKIPVSAFTPPMPNPIEPVVGDGSIILLAGDRHKQERARFLPALHHDRVRRYTALMFESVLDEIGTWEPGMTIDCRDAAQ
;
A
#
# COMPACT_ATOMS: atom_id res chain seq x y z
N MET A 1 17.46 -9.72 -11.27
CA MET A 1 16.18 -8.98 -11.43
C MET A 1 15.15 -9.89 -12.09
N ALA A 2 13.88 -9.79 -11.70
CA ALA A 2 12.81 -10.54 -12.35
C ALA A 2 12.62 -10.07 -13.81
N LYS A 3 12.51 -11.01 -14.75
CA LYS A 3 12.24 -10.69 -16.16
C LYS A 3 10.74 -10.43 -16.35
N PRO A 4 10.31 -9.47 -17.19
CA PRO A 4 8.89 -9.18 -17.42
C PRO A 4 8.05 -10.41 -17.81
N ALA A 5 8.63 -11.33 -18.58
CA ALA A 5 7.98 -12.59 -18.95
C ALA A 5 7.61 -13.45 -17.72
N HIS A 6 8.52 -13.55 -16.74
CA HIS A 6 8.30 -14.36 -15.53
C HIS A 6 7.21 -13.76 -14.64
N ILE A 7 7.13 -12.42 -14.55
CA ILE A 7 6.06 -11.74 -13.79
C ILE A 7 4.69 -12.04 -14.42
N ARG A 8 4.62 -11.98 -15.76
CA ARG A 8 3.37 -12.30 -16.48
C ARG A 8 2.94 -13.74 -16.26
N GLU A 9 3.88 -14.69 -16.27
CA GLU A 9 3.60 -16.10 -15.97
C GLU A 9 3.13 -16.28 -14.53
N PHE A 10 3.82 -15.67 -13.57
CA PHE A 10 3.46 -15.71 -12.15
C PHE A 10 2.03 -15.21 -11.89
N LEU A 11 1.66 -14.07 -12.48
CA LEU A 11 0.33 -13.47 -12.29
C LEU A 11 -0.83 -14.27 -12.93
N LYS A 12 -0.53 -15.28 -13.77
CA LYS A 12 -1.53 -16.20 -14.34
C LYS A 12 -1.78 -17.43 -13.47
N ILE A 13 -0.89 -17.72 -12.51
CA ILE A 13 -1.04 -18.88 -11.64
C ILE A 13 -2.32 -18.68 -10.80
N PRO A 14 -3.24 -19.67 -10.74
CA PRO A 14 -4.43 -19.56 -9.92
C PRO A 14 -4.09 -19.28 -8.46
N VAL A 15 -4.83 -18.37 -7.81
CA VAL A 15 -4.61 -18.03 -6.40
C VAL A 15 -4.67 -19.25 -5.47
N SER A 16 -5.44 -20.28 -5.86
CA SER A 16 -5.55 -21.55 -5.13
C SER A 16 -4.27 -22.38 -5.11
N ALA A 17 -3.30 -22.08 -5.98
CA ALA A 17 -1.98 -22.72 -5.97
C ALA A 17 -1.04 -22.14 -4.91
N PHE A 18 -1.46 -21.08 -4.20
CA PHE A 18 -0.68 -20.41 -3.18
C PHE A 18 -1.32 -20.56 -1.81
N THR A 19 -0.49 -20.64 -0.78
CA THR A 19 -0.91 -20.55 0.61
C THR A 19 -0.07 -19.46 1.28
N PRO A 20 -0.69 -18.53 2.02
CA PRO A 20 0.05 -17.54 2.80
C PRO A 20 1.00 -18.21 3.80
N PRO A 21 2.16 -17.59 4.12
CA PRO A 21 3.04 -18.10 5.16
C PRO A 21 2.32 -18.11 6.51
N MET A 22 2.51 -19.18 7.29
CA MET A 22 1.96 -19.33 8.64
C MET A 22 3.07 -19.66 9.65
N PRO A 23 3.20 -18.92 10.78
CA PRO A 23 2.47 -17.68 11.08
C PRO A 23 2.84 -16.57 10.09
N ASN A 24 1.94 -15.62 9.84
CA ASN A 24 2.24 -14.56 8.91
C ASN A 24 3.17 -13.53 9.59
N PRO A 25 4.37 -13.24 9.04
CA PRO A 25 5.38 -12.44 9.74
C PRO A 25 4.94 -11.00 10.05
N ILE A 26 3.94 -10.46 9.34
CA ILE A 26 3.43 -9.11 9.58
C ILE A 26 2.20 -9.07 10.49
N GLU A 27 1.66 -10.23 10.88
CA GLU A 27 0.46 -10.33 11.72
C GLU A 27 0.54 -9.48 13.01
N PRO A 28 1.66 -9.43 13.75
CA PRO A 28 1.77 -8.58 14.94
C PRO A 28 1.62 -7.08 14.65
N VAL A 29 1.89 -6.64 13.43
CA VAL A 29 1.82 -5.22 13.02
C VAL A 29 0.44 -4.87 12.49
N VAL A 30 -0.17 -5.76 11.70
CA VAL A 30 -1.41 -5.45 10.98
C VAL A 30 -2.67 -5.99 11.66
N GLY A 31 -2.53 -6.96 12.56
CA GLY A 31 -3.64 -7.68 13.20
C GLY A 31 -4.23 -8.77 12.31
N ASP A 32 -4.75 -9.84 12.92
CA ASP A 32 -5.34 -11.01 12.28
C ASP A 32 -6.58 -10.69 11.40
N GLY A 33 -7.27 -9.59 11.70
CA GLY A 33 -8.40 -9.05 10.93
C GLY A 33 -8.00 -8.21 9.71
N SER A 34 -6.71 -7.95 9.49
CA SER A 34 -6.26 -7.10 8.39
C SER A 34 -6.60 -7.68 7.02
N ILE A 35 -7.10 -6.83 6.12
CA ILE A 35 -7.46 -7.19 4.75
C ILE A 35 -6.34 -7.93 4.00
N ILE A 36 -5.06 -7.59 4.27
CA ILE A 36 -3.89 -8.20 3.64
C ILE A 36 -3.64 -9.65 4.07
N LEU A 37 -4.16 -10.04 5.25
CA LEU A 37 -4.05 -11.39 5.80
C LEU A 37 -5.26 -12.27 5.47
N LEU A 38 -6.37 -11.66 5.02
CA LEU A 38 -7.57 -12.40 4.67
C LEU A 38 -7.36 -13.24 3.41
N ALA A 39 -8.03 -14.39 3.35
CA ALA A 39 -8.06 -15.25 2.18
C ALA A 39 -9.49 -15.53 1.72
N GLY A 40 -9.61 -16.08 0.50
CA GLY A 40 -10.88 -16.53 -0.06
C GLY A 40 -11.94 -15.45 -0.16
N ASP A 41 -13.19 -15.81 0.15
CA ASP A 41 -14.33 -14.91 -0.01
C ASP A 41 -14.36 -13.79 1.02
N ARG A 42 -13.83 -14.01 2.24
CA ARG A 42 -13.69 -12.94 3.25
C ARG A 42 -12.81 -11.81 2.72
N HIS A 43 -11.69 -12.15 2.10
CA HIS A 43 -10.80 -11.18 1.45
C HIS A 43 -11.50 -10.40 0.33
N LYS A 44 -12.24 -11.09 -0.55
CA LYS A 44 -12.98 -10.43 -1.65
C LYS A 44 -14.02 -9.44 -1.12
N GLN A 45 -14.78 -9.82 -0.09
CA GLN A 45 -15.81 -8.99 0.51
C GLN A 45 -15.22 -7.74 1.16
N GLU A 46 -14.15 -7.89 1.96
CA GLU A 46 -13.49 -6.73 2.57
C GLU A 46 -12.84 -5.81 1.52
N ARG A 47 -12.28 -6.37 0.44
CA ARG A 47 -11.79 -5.55 -0.69
C ARG A 47 -12.90 -4.77 -1.37
N ALA A 48 -14.06 -5.38 -1.58
CA ALA A 48 -15.21 -4.68 -2.17
C ALA A 48 -15.67 -3.51 -1.29
N ARG A 49 -15.58 -3.65 0.04
CA ARG A 49 -15.90 -2.57 1.00
C ARG A 49 -14.83 -1.48 1.04
N PHE A 50 -13.55 -1.85 0.95
CA PHE A 50 -12.41 -0.94 1.08
C PHE A 50 -12.07 -0.16 -0.19
N LEU A 51 -12.09 -0.81 -1.36
CA LEU A 51 -11.67 -0.22 -2.64
C LEU A 51 -12.37 1.10 -3.01
N PRO A 52 -13.66 1.33 -2.71
CA PRO A 52 -14.31 2.61 -2.96
C PRO A 52 -13.60 3.82 -2.31
N ALA A 53 -12.95 3.64 -1.15
CA ALA A 53 -12.17 4.69 -0.50
C ALA A 53 -10.90 5.06 -1.27
N LEU A 54 -10.39 4.12 -2.08
CA LEU A 54 -9.21 4.27 -2.94
C LEU A 54 -9.56 4.53 -4.41
N HIS A 55 -10.84 4.77 -4.73
CA HIS A 55 -11.23 5.11 -6.10
C HIS A 55 -10.60 6.44 -6.52
N HIS A 56 -10.21 6.57 -7.80
CA HIS A 56 -9.46 7.74 -8.28
C HIS A 56 -10.17 9.08 -7.99
N ASP A 57 -11.51 9.12 -8.06
CA ASP A 57 -12.31 10.31 -7.70
C ASP A 57 -12.17 10.70 -6.22
N ARG A 58 -12.04 9.72 -5.32
CA ARG A 58 -11.77 9.95 -3.89
C ARG A 58 -10.32 10.36 -3.67
N VAL A 59 -9.38 9.67 -4.32
CA VAL A 59 -7.95 9.99 -4.26
C VAL A 59 -7.68 11.44 -4.69
N ARG A 60 -8.33 11.92 -5.76
CA ARG A 60 -8.25 13.33 -6.20
C ARG A 60 -8.68 14.35 -5.14
N ARG A 61 -9.46 13.96 -4.13
CA ARG A 61 -9.80 14.85 -3.01
C ARG A 61 -8.70 14.85 -1.95
N TYR A 62 -8.05 13.70 -1.73
CA TYR A 62 -6.92 13.61 -0.83
C TYR A 62 -5.68 14.34 -1.36
N THR A 63 -5.54 14.48 -2.69
CA THR A 63 -4.37 15.15 -3.27
C THR A 63 -4.22 16.60 -2.85
N ALA A 64 -5.31 17.31 -2.56
CA ALA A 64 -5.22 18.68 -2.05
C ALA A 64 -4.50 18.71 -0.70
N LEU A 65 -4.94 17.87 0.25
CA LEU A 65 -4.31 17.74 1.56
C LEU A 65 -2.87 17.24 1.46
N MET A 66 -2.61 16.24 0.59
CA MET A 66 -1.25 15.76 0.36
C MET A 66 -0.33 16.87 -0.16
N PHE A 67 -0.84 17.73 -1.05
CA PHE A 67 -0.07 18.84 -1.60
C PHE A 67 0.20 19.92 -0.54
N GLU A 68 -0.80 20.24 0.27
CA GLU A 68 -0.64 21.15 1.42
C GLU A 68 0.42 20.63 2.39
N SER A 69 0.35 19.36 2.82
CA SER A 69 1.35 18.79 3.73
C SER A 69 2.77 18.79 3.13
N VAL A 70 2.90 18.53 1.83
CA VAL A 70 4.20 18.61 1.16
C VAL A 70 4.71 20.05 1.12
N LEU A 71 3.86 21.04 0.79
CA LEU A 71 4.27 22.43 0.76
C LEU A 71 4.68 22.94 2.15
N ASP A 72 3.97 22.53 3.19
CA ASP A 72 4.28 22.88 4.57
C ASP A 72 5.65 22.32 4.98
N GLU A 73 5.92 21.04 4.67
CA GLU A 73 7.21 20.39 4.96
C GLU A 73 8.37 21.08 4.22
N ILE A 74 8.28 21.18 2.88
CA ILE A 74 9.38 21.73 2.08
C ILE A 74 9.57 23.23 2.27
N GLY A 75 8.55 23.94 2.75
CA GLY A 75 8.62 25.37 3.08
C GLY A 75 9.58 25.66 4.24
N THR A 76 9.95 24.64 5.02
CA THR A 76 10.96 24.75 6.08
C THR A 76 12.39 24.51 5.60
N TRP A 77 12.57 24.07 4.35
CA TRP A 77 13.88 23.69 3.82
C TRP A 77 14.61 24.88 3.21
N GLU A 78 15.93 24.92 3.42
CA GLU A 78 16.82 25.93 2.84
C GLU A 78 17.83 25.30 1.85
N PRO A 79 18.32 26.02 0.84
CA PRO A 79 19.37 25.52 -0.06
C PRO A 79 20.61 25.03 0.71
N GLY A 80 21.03 23.80 0.45
CA GLY A 80 22.17 23.16 1.13
C GLY A 80 21.82 22.49 2.47
N MET A 81 20.56 22.56 2.91
CA MET A 81 20.09 21.83 4.08
C MET A 81 20.15 20.32 3.82
N THR A 82 20.74 19.59 4.77
CA THR A 82 20.64 18.13 4.81
C THR A 82 19.35 17.77 5.53
N ILE A 83 18.53 16.93 4.90
CA ILE A 83 17.26 16.44 5.45
C ILE A 83 17.35 14.94 5.73
N ASP A 84 16.66 14.46 6.76
CA ASP A 84 16.37 13.05 6.89
C ASP A 84 15.11 12.74 6.07
N CYS A 85 15.27 12.03 4.95
CA CYS A 85 14.16 11.70 4.06
C CYS A 85 13.07 10.84 4.73
N ARG A 86 13.40 10.10 5.79
CA ARG A 86 12.39 9.32 6.52
C ARG A 86 11.50 10.26 7.32
N ASP A 87 12.11 11.14 8.09
CA ASP A 87 11.37 12.04 8.99
C ASP A 87 10.55 13.04 8.18
N ALA A 88 11.10 13.57 7.08
CA ALA A 88 10.41 14.46 6.16
C ALA A 88 9.22 13.84 5.41
N ALA A 89 9.06 12.52 5.42
CA ALA A 89 8.00 11.81 4.69
C ALA A 89 6.91 11.23 5.62
N GLN A 90 6.97 11.48 6.93
CA GLN A 90 5.97 11.05 7.91
C GLN A 90 4.76 11.98 7.97
#